data_AF-A0A355WLH9-F1
#
_entry.id   AF-A0A355WLH9-F1
#
_cell.length_a   1.000
_cell.length_b   1.000
_cell.length_c   1.000
_cell.angle_alpha   90.00
_cell.angle_beta   90.00
_cell.angle_gamma   90.00
#
_symmetry.space_group_name_H-M   'P 1'
#
loop_
_entity.id
_entity.type
_entity.pdbx_description
1 polymer ?
#
loop_
_entity_poly.entity_id
_entity_poly.type
_entity_poly.pdbx_seq_one_letter_code
_entity_poly.pdbx_strand_id
1 'polypeptide(L)'
;MAIGVFDSGLGGLTVFKEINALTPDLPLVYYGDNAHAPYGVRDADDIYDLTCKGATRLFDAGCDLVLLACNTASAAALRRMQEGWVPENRRVLGVFVPLIEALTERQWGDNSAPRQVAVQHVALFATPATVASRAFQRELSFRAIGVDVEAQPCGGLVDALEDGDLILAEA
;
A
#
# COMPACT_ATOMS: atom_id res chain seq x y z
N MET A 1 -22.73 4.29 -0.21
CA MET A 1 -21.30 4.66 -0.06
C MET A 1 -20.48 3.55 -0.70
N ALA A 2 -19.68 3.86 -1.70
CA ALA A 2 -18.78 2.90 -2.34
C ALA A 2 -17.35 3.06 -1.79
N ILE A 3 -16.60 1.96 -1.75
CA ILE A 3 -15.15 2.00 -1.49
C ILE A 3 -14.40 1.92 -2.82
N GLY A 4 -13.51 2.88 -3.06
CA GLY A 4 -12.58 2.84 -4.18
C GLY A 4 -11.36 2.02 -3.80
N VAL A 5 -10.92 1.12 -4.69
CA VAL A 5 -9.66 0.37 -4.55
C VAL A 5 -8.73 0.83 -5.66
N PHE A 6 -7.66 1.52 -5.30
CA PHE A 6 -6.65 2.02 -6.21
C PHE A 6 -5.43 1.10 -6.24
N ASP A 7 -4.95 0.76 -7.42
CA ASP A 7 -3.66 0.10 -7.61
C ASP A 7 -2.91 0.68 -8.81
N SER A 8 -1.59 0.48 -8.87
CA SER A 8 -0.78 0.90 -10.01
C SER A 8 -1.01 0.02 -11.24
N GLY A 9 -1.57 -1.18 -11.09
CA GLY A 9 -1.75 -2.15 -12.16
C GLY A 9 -2.85 -3.13 -11.81
N LEU A 10 -2.58 -4.42 -12.01
CA LEU A 10 -3.53 -5.51 -11.73
C LEU A 10 -3.32 -6.16 -10.35
N GLY A 11 -2.17 -5.95 -9.71
CA GLY A 11 -1.80 -6.63 -8.46
C GLY A 11 -2.77 -6.37 -7.31
N GLY A 12 -3.36 -5.18 -7.27
CA GLY A 12 -4.36 -4.81 -6.26
C GLY A 12 -5.69 -5.57 -6.36
N LEU A 13 -5.92 -6.35 -7.42
CA LEU A 13 -7.07 -7.25 -7.50
C LEU A 13 -7.04 -8.32 -6.39
N THR A 14 -5.86 -8.65 -5.86
CA THR A 14 -5.71 -9.51 -4.68
C THR A 14 -6.42 -8.92 -3.46
N VAL A 15 -6.20 -7.64 -3.18
CA VAL A 15 -6.86 -6.90 -2.09
C VAL A 15 -8.35 -6.73 -2.36
N PHE A 16 -8.73 -6.36 -3.59
CA PHE A 16 -10.13 -6.23 -4.00
C PHE A 16 -10.92 -7.52 -3.75
N LYS A 17 -10.35 -8.67 -4.16
CA LYS A 17 -10.95 -9.99 -4.00
C LYS A 17 -11.25 -10.31 -2.54
N GLU A 18 -10.31 -10.07 -1.63
CA GLU A 18 -10.50 -10.34 -0.21
C GLU A 18 -11.56 -9.41 0.42
N ILE A 19 -11.59 -8.13 0.06
CA ILE A 19 -12.64 -7.20 0.53
C ILE A 19 -14.02 -7.67 0.05
N ASN A 20 -14.13 -8.02 -1.24
CA ASN A 20 -15.40 -8.49 -1.81
C ASN A 20 -15.85 -9.82 -1.19
N ALA A 21 -14.93 -10.71 -0.83
CA ALA A 21 -15.26 -11.97 -0.17
C ALA A 21 -15.79 -11.74 1.26
N LEU A 22 -15.19 -10.82 2.01
CA LEU A 22 -15.60 -10.49 3.37
C LEU A 22 -16.89 -9.65 3.42
N THR A 23 -17.12 -8.83 2.39
CA THR A 23 -18.25 -7.90 2.32
C THR A 23 -18.91 -7.88 0.93
N PRO A 24 -19.61 -8.96 0.52
CA PRO A 24 -20.14 -9.09 -0.85
C PRO A 24 -21.15 -8.01 -1.25
N ASP A 25 -21.88 -7.45 -0.27
CA ASP A 25 -22.90 -6.43 -0.50
C ASP A 25 -22.32 -5.01 -0.52
N LEU A 26 -21.03 -4.85 -0.20
CA LEU A 26 -20.37 -3.54 -0.21
C LEU A 26 -20.05 -3.13 -1.65
N PRO A 27 -20.52 -1.96 -2.13
CA PRO A 27 -20.15 -1.51 -3.47
C PRO A 27 -18.67 -1.15 -3.54
N LEU A 28 -17.94 -1.82 -4.43
CA LEU A 28 -16.52 -1.57 -4.69
C LEU A 28 -16.30 -1.03 -6.09
N VAL A 29 -15.40 -0.06 -6.23
CA VAL A 29 -14.94 0.47 -7.52
C VAL A 29 -13.44 0.26 -7.58
N TYR A 30 -12.96 -0.49 -8.57
CA TYR A 30 -11.53 -0.71 -8.78
C TYR A 30 -10.97 0.24 -9.83
N TYR A 31 -9.83 0.85 -9.56
CA TYR A 31 -9.04 1.62 -10.51
C TYR A 31 -7.59 1.11 -10.52
N GLY A 32 -7.20 0.49 -11.62
CA GLY A 32 -5.81 0.11 -11.91
C GLY A 32 -5.20 1.09 -12.89
N ASP A 33 -4.08 1.73 -12.52
CA ASP A 33 -3.37 2.70 -13.37
C ASP A 33 -2.41 2.04 -14.37
N ASN A 34 -2.88 1.02 -15.10
CA ASN A 34 -2.06 0.18 -15.98
C ASN A 34 -1.25 0.98 -17.00
N ALA A 35 -1.75 2.15 -17.42
CA ALA A 35 -1.07 3.04 -18.36
C ALA A 35 0.26 3.60 -17.82
N HIS A 36 0.43 3.64 -16.50
CA HIS A 36 1.63 4.13 -15.83
C HIS A 36 2.29 3.05 -14.96
N ALA A 37 1.87 1.79 -15.05
CA ALA A 37 2.57 0.68 -14.41
C ALA A 37 4.00 0.52 -14.98
N PRO A 38 4.96 -0.02 -14.19
CA PRO A 38 4.90 -0.26 -12.76
C PRO A 38 5.31 1.00 -11.95
N TYR A 39 4.70 1.21 -10.79
CA TYR A 39 5.11 2.31 -9.89
C TYR A 39 6.43 2.01 -9.16
N GLY A 40 6.81 0.74 -9.05
CA GLY A 40 7.92 0.27 -8.22
C GLY A 40 9.30 0.84 -8.54
N VAL A 41 9.47 1.44 -9.72
CA VAL A 41 10.74 2.00 -10.22
C VAL A 41 10.67 3.52 -10.48
N ARG A 42 9.54 4.15 -10.14
CA ARG A 42 9.30 5.58 -10.31
C ARG A 42 9.83 6.38 -9.12
N ASP A 43 10.01 7.69 -9.32
CA ASP A 43 10.32 8.60 -8.22
C ASP A 43 9.08 8.90 -7.35
N ALA A 44 9.32 9.40 -6.14
CA ALA A 44 8.27 9.61 -5.14
C ALA A 44 7.28 10.71 -5.52
N ASP A 45 7.69 11.73 -6.28
CA ASP A 45 6.82 12.83 -6.69
C ASP A 45 5.88 12.38 -7.82
N ASP A 46 6.37 11.62 -8.80
CA ASP A 46 5.56 11.01 -9.86
C ASP A 46 4.55 10.02 -9.26
N ILE A 47 4.99 9.15 -8.33
CA ILE A 47 4.08 8.25 -7.62
C ILE A 47 2.99 9.03 -6.88
N TYR A 48 3.36 10.11 -6.19
CA TYR A 48 2.41 10.95 -5.47
C TYR A 48 1.37 11.59 -6.41
N ASP A 49 1.82 12.19 -7.51
CA ASP A 49 0.95 12.87 -8.47
C ASP A 49 0.00 11.91 -9.17
N LEU A 50 0.50 10.74 -9.59
CA LEU A 50 -0.32 9.71 -10.21
C LEU A 50 -1.33 9.11 -9.22
N THR A 51 -0.91 8.86 -7.97
CA THR A 51 -1.80 8.36 -6.91
C THR A 51 -2.91 9.37 -6.60
N CYS A 52 -2.59 10.66 -6.51
CA CYS A 52 -3.57 11.73 -6.33
C CYS A 52 -4.60 11.74 -7.48
N LYS A 53 -4.14 11.68 -8.74
CA LYS A 53 -5.03 11.62 -9.91
C LYS A 53 -5.95 10.41 -9.87
N GLY A 54 -5.43 9.23 -9.52
CA GLY A 54 -6.22 8.00 -9.39
C GLY A 54 -7.26 8.09 -8.27
N ALA A 55 -6.87 8.60 -7.10
CA ALA A 55 -7.80 8.83 -5.99
C ALA A 55 -8.88 9.86 -6.34
N THR A 56 -8.55 10.93 -7.07
CA THR A 56 -9.56 11.87 -7.61
C THR A 56 -10.56 11.16 -8.49
N ARG A 57 -10.14 10.28 -9.41
CA ARG A 57 -11.07 9.54 -10.26
C ARG A 57 -12.03 8.65 -9.47
N LEU A 58 -11.56 8.03 -8.39
CA LEU A 58 -12.41 7.23 -7.51
C LEU A 58 -13.39 8.10 -6.71
N PHE A 59 -12.96 9.27 -6.25
CA PHE A 59 -13.85 10.24 -5.61
C PHE A 59 -14.92 10.77 -6.57
N ASP A 60 -14.56 11.06 -7.82
CA ASP A 60 -15.49 11.47 -8.88
C ASP A 60 -16.47 10.35 -9.24
N ALA A 61 -16.06 9.09 -9.09
CA ALA A 61 -16.92 7.91 -9.21
C ALA A 61 -17.84 7.68 -7.99
N GLY A 62 -17.82 8.57 -6.99
CA GLY A 62 -18.69 8.53 -5.82
C GLY A 62 -18.16 7.73 -4.62
N CYS A 63 -16.86 7.42 -4.59
CA CYS A 63 -16.26 6.75 -3.44
C CYS A 63 -15.94 7.76 -2.32
N ASP A 64 -16.40 7.54 -1.09
CA ASP A 64 -16.07 8.40 0.06
C ASP A 64 -14.75 7.97 0.74
N LEU A 65 -14.37 6.70 0.52
CA LEU A 65 -13.14 6.08 1.01
C LEU A 65 -12.40 5.47 -0.18
N VAL A 66 -11.09 5.75 -0.28
CA VAL A 66 -10.17 5.10 -1.21
C VAL A 66 -9.15 4.26 -0.44
N LEU A 67 -8.98 3.01 -0.84
CA LEU A 67 -7.96 2.10 -0.35
C LEU A 67 -6.85 2.01 -1.40
N LEU A 68 -5.64 2.41 -1.03
CA LEU A 68 -4.44 2.21 -1.84
C LEU A 68 -3.98 0.76 -1.68
N ALA A 69 -4.40 -0.12 -2.59
CA ALA A 69 -3.99 -1.52 -2.62
C ALA A 69 -2.53 -1.68 -3.06
N CYS A 70 -1.98 -0.71 -3.81
CA CYS A 70 -0.57 -0.69 -4.17
C CYS A 70 0.29 -0.37 -2.94
N ASN A 71 1.17 -1.30 -2.55
CA ASN A 71 2.16 -1.06 -1.49
C ASN A 71 3.10 0.10 -1.83
N THR A 72 3.48 0.26 -3.10
CA THR A 72 4.34 1.36 -3.55
C THR A 72 3.66 2.71 -3.37
N ALA A 73 2.41 2.85 -3.84
CA ALA A 73 1.64 4.08 -3.66
C ALA A 73 1.39 4.37 -2.16
N SER A 74 1.04 3.35 -1.38
CA SER A 74 0.84 3.50 0.07
C SER A 74 2.10 3.97 0.79
N ALA A 75 3.27 3.42 0.44
CA ALA A 75 4.53 3.73 1.09
C ALA A 75 5.07 5.13 0.70
N ALA A 76 4.89 5.53 -0.57
CA ALA A 76 5.47 6.77 -1.10
C ALA A 76 4.53 7.98 -0.99
N ALA A 77 3.22 7.81 -1.15
CA ALA A 77 2.28 8.93 -1.29
C ALA A 77 1.38 9.16 -0.08
N LEU A 78 0.93 8.09 0.60
CA LEU A 78 -0.20 8.16 1.54
C LEU A 78 -0.05 9.21 2.64
N ARG A 79 1.12 9.25 3.30
CA ARG A 79 1.35 10.20 4.40
C ARG A 79 1.24 11.65 3.92
N ARG A 80 1.90 11.98 2.81
CA ARG A 80 1.84 13.32 2.19
C ARG A 80 0.41 13.66 1.76
N MET A 81 -0.34 12.68 1.25
CA MET A 81 -1.74 12.88 0.90
C MET A 81 -2.58 13.23 2.14
N GLN A 82 -2.46 12.45 3.22
CA GLN A 82 -3.21 12.64 4.46
C GLN A 82 -2.87 13.95 5.19
N GLU A 83 -1.65 14.45 5.04
CA GLU A 83 -1.20 15.70 5.68
C GLU A 83 -1.73 16.98 4.99
N GLY A 84 -2.12 16.92 3.71
CA GLY A 84 -2.50 18.17 3.03
C GLY A 84 -3.27 18.06 1.71
N TRP A 85 -3.57 16.87 1.20
CA TRP A 85 -4.28 16.70 -0.07
C TRP A 85 -5.69 16.11 0.09
N VAL A 86 -5.88 15.18 1.03
CA VAL A 86 -7.17 14.50 1.21
C VAL A 86 -8.25 15.51 1.66
N PRO A 87 -9.39 15.64 0.94
CA PRO A 87 -10.50 16.50 1.35
C PRO A 87 -11.12 16.10 2.70
N GLU A 88 -11.63 17.06 3.48
CA GLU A 88 -12.15 16.84 4.84
C GLU A 88 -13.23 15.74 4.93
N ASN A 89 -14.10 15.65 3.93
CA ASN A 89 -15.21 14.70 3.83
C ASN A 89 -14.85 13.38 3.11
N ARG A 90 -13.57 13.16 2.79
CA ARG A 90 -13.07 11.95 2.15
C ARG A 90 -12.04 11.26 3.04
N ARG A 91 -11.71 10.01 2.71
CA ARG A 91 -10.67 9.22 3.39
C ARG A 91 -9.82 8.47 2.38
N VAL A 92 -8.52 8.38 2.67
CA VAL A 92 -7.59 7.51 1.94
C VAL A 92 -6.84 6.67 2.97
N LEU A 93 -6.85 5.35 2.81
CA LEU A 93 -6.12 4.39 3.63
C LEU A 93 -5.19 3.56 2.75
N GLY A 94 -4.11 3.04 3.31
CA GLY A 94 -3.19 2.14 2.61
C GLY A 94 -3.09 0.78 3.27
N VAL A 95 -2.54 -0.20 2.53
CA VAL A 95 -2.53 -1.61 2.94
C VAL A 95 -1.39 -2.01 3.88
N PHE A 96 -0.30 -1.23 3.94
CA PHE A 96 0.89 -1.66 4.68
C PHE A 96 0.84 -1.35 6.19
N VAL A 97 0.05 -0.35 6.63
CA VAL A 97 -0.11 -0.06 8.06
C VAL A 97 -0.85 -1.19 8.78
N PRO A 98 -1.98 -1.73 8.27
CA PRO A 98 -2.63 -2.90 8.86
C PRO A 98 -1.70 -4.13 8.98
N LEU A 99 -0.81 -4.33 8.00
CA LEU A 99 0.21 -5.37 8.06
C LEU A 99 1.17 -5.15 9.25
N ILE A 100 1.63 -3.92 9.45
CA ILE A 100 2.51 -3.56 10.58
C ILE A 100 1.77 -3.69 11.91
N GLU A 101 0.49 -3.30 11.96
CA GLU A 101 -0.34 -3.47 13.14
C GLU A 101 -0.47 -4.94 13.52
N ALA A 102 -0.75 -5.82 12.55
CA ALA A 102 -0.79 -7.26 12.78
C ALA A 102 0.57 -7.81 13.26
N LEU A 103 1.67 -7.40 12.61
CA LEU A 103 3.04 -7.80 12.99
C LEU A 103 3.44 -7.36 14.41
N THR A 104 2.90 -6.23 14.86
CA THR A 104 3.22 -5.64 16.16
C THR A 104 2.13 -5.85 17.21
N GLU A 105 1.15 -6.71 16.91
CA GLU A 105 0.00 -7.02 17.79
C GLU A 105 -0.71 -5.74 18.27
N ARG A 106 -0.89 -4.79 17.35
CA ARG A 106 -1.62 -3.53 17.56
C ARG A 106 -3.01 -3.65 16.96
N GLN A 107 -3.97 -3.01 17.61
CA GLN A 107 -5.29 -2.79 17.03
C GLN A 107 -5.34 -1.44 16.34
N TRP A 108 -6.21 -1.32 15.34
CA TRP A 108 -6.47 -0.06 14.66
C TRP A 108 -6.79 1.05 15.66
N GLY A 109 -6.10 2.19 15.54
CA GLY A 109 -6.29 3.36 16.41
C GLY A 109 -5.55 3.31 17.74
N ASP A 110 -4.79 2.25 18.02
CA ASP A 110 -3.86 2.21 19.16
C ASP A 110 -2.65 3.14 18.90
N ASN A 111 -2.63 4.27 19.60
CA ASN A 111 -1.56 5.28 19.54
C ASN A 111 -0.66 5.24 20.78
N SER A 112 -0.67 4.15 21.57
CA SER A 112 0.21 4.05 22.73
C SER A 112 1.68 3.88 22.31
N ALA A 113 2.59 4.27 23.20
CA ALA A 113 4.03 4.29 22.92
C ALA A 113 4.55 2.91 22.45
N PRO A 114 5.65 2.87 21.67
CA PRO A 114 6.27 1.63 21.22
C PRO A 114 6.55 0.66 22.38
N ARG A 115 6.34 -0.64 22.15
CA ARG A 115 6.59 -1.71 23.14
C ARG A 115 7.43 -2.83 22.57
N GLN A 116 7.97 -3.69 23.41
CA GLN A 116 8.54 -4.95 22.94
C GLN A 116 7.43 -5.87 22.39
N VAL A 117 7.75 -6.59 21.33
CA VAL A 117 6.88 -7.56 20.66
C VAL A 117 7.65 -8.87 20.45
N ALA A 118 6.94 -9.96 20.15
CA ALA A 118 7.58 -11.27 19.97
C ALA A 118 8.52 -11.32 18.75
N VAL A 119 8.13 -10.63 17.67
CA VAL A 119 8.95 -10.48 16.46
C VAL A 119 10.15 -9.58 16.73
N GLN A 120 11.33 -10.02 16.31
CA GLN A 120 12.57 -9.23 16.44
C GLN A 120 13.22 -8.92 15.09
N HIS A 121 12.98 -9.75 14.08
CA HIS A 121 13.56 -9.59 12.74
C HIS A 121 12.47 -9.77 11.69
N VAL A 122 12.41 -8.84 10.74
CA VAL A 122 11.47 -8.86 9.61
C VAL A 122 12.24 -8.71 8.32
N ALA A 123 12.05 -9.65 7.39
CA ALA A 123 12.50 -9.49 6.00
C ALA A 123 11.38 -8.85 5.18
N LEU A 124 11.68 -7.76 4.48
CA LEU A 124 10.78 -7.06 3.58
C LEU A 124 11.25 -7.21 2.14
N PHE A 125 10.48 -7.95 1.35
CA PHE A 125 10.63 -8.02 -0.11
C PHE A 125 9.64 -7.06 -0.74
N ALA A 126 10.14 -6.07 -1.47
CA ALA A 126 9.28 -5.05 -2.04
C ALA A 126 9.90 -4.42 -3.29
N THR A 127 9.13 -3.56 -3.95
CA THR A 127 9.65 -2.78 -5.07
C THR A 127 10.78 -1.86 -4.62
N PRO A 128 11.71 -1.49 -5.54
CA PRO A 128 12.76 -0.51 -5.23
C PRO A 128 12.24 0.78 -4.59
N ALA A 129 11.13 1.33 -5.10
CA ALA A 129 10.50 2.54 -4.54
C ALA A 129 9.94 2.33 -3.13
N THR A 130 9.31 1.18 -2.83
CA THR A 130 8.85 0.87 -1.46
C THR A 130 10.03 0.78 -0.51
N VAL A 131 11.12 0.09 -0.88
CA VAL A 131 12.33 -0.02 -0.04
C VAL A 131 12.96 1.36 0.19
N ALA A 132 13.11 2.17 -0.87
CA ALA A 132 13.70 3.50 -0.78
C ALA A 132 12.91 4.48 0.12
N SER A 133 11.58 4.33 0.18
CA SER A 133 10.70 5.20 1.00
C SER A 133 10.94 5.10 2.52
N ARG A 134 11.54 4.00 2.96
CA ARG A 134 11.69 3.61 4.37
C ARG A 134 10.39 3.66 5.19
N ALA A 135 9.23 3.57 4.54
CA ALA A 135 7.94 3.71 5.19
C ALA A 135 7.69 2.60 6.21
N PHE A 136 8.06 1.36 5.88
CA PHE A 136 7.92 0.22 6.78
C PHE A 136 8.75 0.38 8.06
N GLN A 137 10.04 0.73 7.92
CA GLN A 137 10.94 0.95 9.06
C GLN A 137 10.41 2.06 9.97
N ARG A 138 9.97 3.16 9.37
CA ARG A 138 9.40 4.29 10.10
C ARG A 138 8.12 3.89 10.85
N GLU A 139 7.16 3.27 10.18
CA GLU A 139 5.89 2.87 10.80
C GLU A 139 6.05 1.80 11.88
N LEU A 140 7.00 0.88 11.71
CA LEU A 140 7.35 -0.11 12.74
C LEU A 140 7.97 0.57 13.99
N SER A 141 8.84 1.55 13.80
CA SER A 141 9.49 2.27 14.91
C SER A 141 8.51 3.00 15.82
N PHE A 142 7.32 3.39 15.30
CA PHE A 142 6.26 4.00 16.10
C PHE A 142 5.46 3.00 16.94
N ARG A 143 5.60 1.69 16.69
CA ARG A 143 4.75 0.66 17.31
C ARG A 143 5.54 -0.35 18.14
N ALA A 144 6.78 -0.65 17.76
CA ALA A 144 7.59 -1.68 18.40
C ALA A 144 9.03 -1.24 18.67
N ILE A 145 9.60 -1.76 19.77
CA ILE A 145 10.99 -1.57 20.18
C ILE A 145 11.78 -2.85 19.85
N GLY A 146 12.94 -2.69 19.23
CA GLY A 146 13.87 -3.81 18.99
C GLY A 146 13.49 -4.71 17.81
N VAL A 147 12.66 -4.22 16.89
CA VAL A 147 12.37 -4.90 15.62
C VAL A 147 13.31 -4.37 14.55
N ASP A 148 14.14 -5.24 13.99
CA ASP A 148 14.98 -4.94 12.84
C ASP A 148 14.30 -5.34 11.54
N VAL A 149 14.46 -4.51 10.51
CA VAL A 149 13.82 -4.70 9.19
C VAL A 149 14.89 -4.73 8.12
N GLU A 150 15.13 -5.92 7.58
CA GLU A 150 16.00 -6.12 6.45
C GLU A 150 15.18 -6.01 5.16
N ALA A 151 15.44 -4.99 4.35
CA ALA A 151 14.65 -4.71 3.15
C ALA A 151 15.45 -5.07 1.89
N GLN A 152 14.89 -5.99 1.10
CA GLN A 152 15.43 -6.44 -0.17
C GLN A 152 14.58 -5.88 -1.32
N PRO A 153 15.13 -4.99 -2.17
CA PRO A 153 14.43 -4.57 -3.37
C PRO A 153 14.41 -5.72 -4.40
N CYS A 154 13.23 -6.01 -4.93
CA CYS A 154 12.98 -7.07 -5.90
C CYS A 154 12.60 -6.46 -7.26
N GLY A 155 13.55 -5.76 -7.89
CA GLY A 155 13.36 -5.23 -9.26
C GLY A 155 13.16 -6.37 -10.27
N GLY A 156 12.24 -6.20 -11.22
CA GLY A 156 11.94 -7.20 -12.25
C GLY A 156 10.95 -8.30 -11.84
N LEU A 157 10.72 -8.53 -10.54
CA LEU A 157 9.77 -9.57 -10.07
C LEU A 157 8.33 -9.28 -10.51
N VAL A 158 7.92 -8.01 -10.52
CA VAL A 158 6.57 -7.61 -10.99
C VAL A 158 6.41 -7.94 -12.46
N ASP A 159 7.39 -7.59 -13.28
CA ASP A 159 7.36 -7.83 -14.73
C ASP A 159 7.29 -9.35 -15.01
N ALA A 160 8.12 -10.14 -14.32
CA ALA A 160 8.11 -11.60 -14.42
C ALA A 160 6.74 -12.22 -14.08
N LEU A 161 6.08 -11.73 -13.02
CA LEU A 161 4.76 -12.21 -12.61
C LEU A 161 3.66 -11.81 -13.61
N GLU A 162 3.70 -10.59 -14.17
CA GLU A 162 2.72 -10.12 -15.14
C GLU A 162 2.88 -10.78 -16.52
N ASP A 163 4.12 -11.09 -16.93
CA ASP A 163 4.44 -11.82 -18.16
C ASP A 163 4.23 -13.35 -18.04
N GLY A 164 4.03 -13.85 -16.83
CA GLY A 164 3.91 -15.29 -16.55
C GLY A 164 5.23 -16.05 -16.65
N ASP A 165 6.38 -15.34 -16.59
CA ASP A 165 7.72 -15.94 -16.57
C ASP A 165 8.08 -16.40 -15.15
N LEU A 166 7.59 -17.60 -14.80
CA LEU A 166 7.84 -18.19 -13.49
C LEU A 166 9.31 -18.55 -13.25
N ILE A 167 10.10 -18.76 -14.32
CA ILE A 167 11.54 -19.04 -14.17
C ILE A 167 12.24 -17.79 -13.67
N LEU A 168 11.93 -16.63 -14.26
CA LEU A 168 12.49 -15.35 -13.81
C LEU A 168 11.95 -14.93 -12.44
N ALA A 169 10.69 -15.26 -12.12
CA ALA A 169 10.10 -14.95 -10.82
C ALA A 169 10.70 -15.77 -9.66
N GLU A 170 11.24 -16.96 -9.94
CA GLU A 170 11.86 -17.85 -8.94
C GLU A 170 13.38 -17.64 -8.78
N ALA A 171 14.01 -16.83 -9.65
CA ALA A 171 15.45 -16.57 -9.69
C ALA A 171 15.92 -15.54 -8.66
#